data_AF-A0A645HFU0-F1
#
_entry.id   AF-A0A645HFU0-F1
#
_cell.length_a   1.000
_cell.length_b   1.000
_cell.length_c   1.000
_cell.angle_alpha   90.00
_cell.angle_beta   90.00
_cell.angle_gamma   90.00
#
_symmetry.space_group_name_H-M   'P 1'
#
loop_
_entity.id
_entity.type
_entity.pdbx_description
1 polymer ?
#
loop_
_entity_poly.entity_id
_entity_poly.type
_entity_poly.pdbx_seq_one_letter_code
_entity_poly.pdbx_strand_id
1 'polypeptide(L)' 'MRYTGEYQIAQSKADEVCVEVTLAGGFLAFPGDVATLKLTRTGLTGTYRVAEAQTRADASGEFIMLTLREQ' A
#
# COMPACT_ATOMS: atom_id res chain seq x y z
N MET A 1 5.25 31.34 -19.67
CA MET A 1 4.51 30.06 -19.72
C MET A 1 4.45 29.51 -18.31
N ARG A 2 3.30 29.63 -17.64
CA ARG A 2 3.09 29.29 -16.21
C ARG A 2 2.29 27.98 -16.17
N TYR A 3 3.01 26.87 -16.09
CA TYR A 3 2.50 25.50 -16.27
C TYR A 3 2.37 24.81 -14.90
N THR A 4 1.63 25.41 -13.97
CA THR A 4 1.68 25.10 -12.53
C THR A 4 0.29 25.03 -11.88
N GLY A 5 -0.52 24.04 -12.23
CA GLY A 5 -1.80 23.81 -11.54
C GLY A 5 -2.37 22.40 -11.70
N GLU A 6 -2.51 21.92 -12.94
CA GLU A 6 -3.25 20.69 -13.21
C GLU A 6 -2.54 19.41 -12.73
N TYR A 7 -1.20 19.38 -12.76
CA TYR A 7 -0.43 18.23 -12.26
C TYR A 7 -0.58 17.99 -10.76
N GLN A 8 -0.75 19.05 -9.96
CA GLN A 8 -0.82 18.92 -8.49
C GLN A 8 -2.09 18.21 -8.03
N ILE A 9 -3.17 18.31 -8.81
CA ILE A 9 -4.48 17.74 -8.45
C ILE A 9 -4.55 16.26 -8.83
N ALA A 10 -3.94 15.85 -9.95
CA ALA A 10 -3.89 14.46 -10.37
C ALA A 10 -2.99 13.61 -9.44
N GLN A 11 -1.86 14.17 -9.01
CA GLN A 11 -0.96 13.49 -8.06
C GLN A 11 -1.58 13.41 -6.66
N SER A 12 -2.36 14.41 -6.24
CA SER A 12 -3.08 14.38 -4.96
C SER A 12 -4.14 13.27 -4.88
N LYS A 13 -4.78 12.89 -6.00
CA LYS A 13 -5.77 11.80 -6.03
C LYS A 13 -5.14 10.41 -5.97
N ALA A 14 -3.96 10.22 -6.57
CA ALA A 14 -3.22 8.97 -6.47
C ALA A 14 -2.67 8.71 -5.05
N ASP A 15 -2.50 9.79 -4.26
CA ASP A 15 -2.12 9.71 -2.85
C ASP A 15 -3.31 9.52 -1.89
N GLU A 16 -4.55 9.53 -2.38
CA GLU A 16 -5.75 9.65 -1.53
C GLU A 16 -6.08 8.35 -0.76
N VAL A 17 -5.65 7.18 -1.26
CA VAL A 17 -5.85 5.89 -0.59
C VAL A 17 -4.52 5.19 -0.33
N CYS A 18 -4.10 5.22 0.93
CA CYS A 18 -2.96 4.47 1.45
C CYS A 18 -3.47 3.42 2.44
N VAL A 19 -3.21 2.14 2.17
CA VAL A 19 -3.61 1.05 3.07
C VAL A 19 -2.36 0.43 3.67
N GLU A 20 -2.29 0.46 4.99
CA GLU A 20 -1.23 -0.20 5.76
C GLU A 20 -1.73 -1.56 6.24
N VAL A 21 -0.98 -2.63 5.93
CA VAL A 21 -1.34 -4.00 6.29
C VAL A 21 -0.19 -4.64 7.04
N THR A 22 -0.47 -5.18 8.23
CA THR A 22 0.47 -6.02 8.98
C THR A 22 0.07 -7.49 8.88
N LEU A 23 0.98 -8.33 8.41
CA LEU A 23 0.79 -9.78 8.32
C LEU A 23 1.81 -10.48 9.23
N ALA A 24 1.36 -11.49 9.96
CA ALA A 24 2.24 -12.33 10.75
C ALA A 24 3.01 -13.32 9.86
N GLY A 25 4.26 -13.59 10.23
CA GLY A 25 5.19 -14.48 9.54
C GLY A 25 6.03 -13.79 8.46
N GLY A 26 6.99 -14.55 7.92
CA GLY A 26 7.87 -14.14 6.81
C GLY A 26 7.17 -14.15 5.46
N PHE A 27 6.05 -13.44 5.34
CA PHE A 27 5.43 -13.21 4.05
C PHE A 27 6.33 -12.29 3.22
N LEU A 28 6.79 -12.75 2.06
CA LEU A 28 7.66 -11.97 1.18
C LEU A 28 6.80 -11.22 0.16
N ALA A 29 6.87 -9.90 0.21
CA ALA A 29 6.34 -9.01 -0.82
C ALA A 29 7.33 -7.88 -1.08
N PHE A 30 7.35 -7.40 -2.31
CA PHE A 30 8.28 -6.40 -2.79
C PHE A 30 7.56 -5.21 -3.40
N PRO A 31 8.15 -4.01 -3.37
CA PRO A 31 7.63 -2.87 -4.11
C PRO A 31 7.45 -3.22 -5.59
N GLY A 32 6.24 -3.08 -6.12
CA GLY A 32 5.90 -3.56 -7.45
C GLY A 32 4.85 -4.67 -7.47
N ASP A 33 4.80 -5.49 -6.42
CA ASP A 33 3.85 -6.59 -6.33
C ASP A 33 2.40 -6.09 -6.28
N VAL A 34 1.48 -6.95 -6.67
CA VAL A 34 0.05 -6.64 -6.72
C VAL A 34 -0.69 -7.48 -5.68
N ALA A 35 -1.44 -6.82 -4.81
CA ALA A 35 -2.24 -7.43 -3.76
C ALA A 35 -3.74 -7.16 -4.00
N THR A 36 -4.57 -8.18 -3.81
CA THR A 36 -6.03 -8.02 -3.79
C THR A 36 -6.51 -7.93 -2.35
N LEU A 37 -7.10 -6.80 -1.97
CA LEU A 37 -7.74 -6.61 -0.69
C LEU A 37 -9.24 -6.87 -0.83
N LYS A 38 -9.81 -7.65 0.11
CA LYS A 38 -11.25 -7.93 0.19
C LYS A 38 -11.74 -7.68 1.62
N LEU A 39 -11.81 -6.42 2.00
CA LEU A 39 -12.30 -5.99 3.31
C LEU A 39 -13.71 -5.42 3.14
N THR A 40 -14.67 -6.29 2.87
CA THR A 40 -16.05 -5.91 2.51
C THR A 40 -16.74 -5.05 3.58
N ARG A 41 -16.37 -5.20 4.85
CA ARG A 41 -16.96 -4.43 5.96
C ARG A 41 -16.46 -2.99 6.05
N THR A 42 -15.31 -2.67 5.45
CA THR A 42 -14.70 -1.32 5.48
C THR A 42 -14.80 -0.61 4.13
N GLY A 43 -15.32 -1.28 3.09
CA GLY A 43 -15.36 -0.75 1.73
C GLY A 43 -14.04 -0.84 0.97
N LEU A 44 -12.96 -1.34 1.60
CA LEU A 44 -11.66 -1.53 0.96
C LEU A 44 -11.62 -2.87 0.22
N THR A 45 -12.22 -2.90 -0.96
CA THR A 45 -12.17 -4.04 -1.87
C THR A 45 -11.64 -3.60 -3.22
N GLY A 46 -10.49 -4.15 -3.61
CA GLY A 46 -9.81 -3.73 -4.83
C GLY A 46 -8.43 -4.33 -5.01
N THR A 47 -7.77 -3.91 -6.10
CA THR A 47 -6.41 -4.30 -6.44
C THR A 47 -5.49 -3.14 -6.12
N TYR A 48 -4.45 -3.43 -5.34
CA TYR A 48 -3.49 -2.44 -4.87
C TYR A 48 -2.08 -2.88 -5.25
N ARG A 49 -1.20 -1.91 -5.44
CA ARG A 49 0.23 -2.13 -5.63
C ARG A 49 0.95 -1.97 -4.29
N VAL A 50 1.89 -2.85 -4.01
CA VAL A 50 2.84 -2.69 -2.91
C VAL A 50 3.78 -1.54 -3.26
N ALA A 51 3.70 -0.47 -2.47
CA ALA A 51 4.60 0.67 -2.55
C ALA A 51 5.83 0.47 -1.67
N GLU A 52 5.63 -0.13 -0.49
CA GLU A 52 6.69 -0.39 0.47
C GLU A 52 6.44 -1.71 1.21
N ALA A 53 7.51 -2.40 1.56
CA ALA A 53 7.49 -3.63 2.33
C ALA A 53 8.59 -3.59 3.40
N GLN A 54 8.21 -3.69 4.67
CA GLN A 54 9.13 -3.73 5.81
C GLN A 54 8.92 -5.00 6.61
N THR A 55 9.94 -5.85 6.65
CA THR A 55 9.95 -7.04 7.52
C THR A 55 10.59 -6.69 8.86
N ARG A 56 9.97 -7.13 9.94
CA ARG A 56 10.56 -7.10 11.29
C ARG A 56 10.50 -8.49 11.89
N ALA A 57 11.61 -8.90 12.48
CA ALA A 57 11.72 -10.14 13.22
C ALA A 57 12.37 -9.88 14.57
N ASP A 58 11.75 -10.35 15.64
CA ASP A 58 12.26 -10.26 17.00
C ASP A 58 11.96 -11.57 17.78
N ALA A 59 12.24 -11.57 19.08
CA ALA A 59 12.01 -12.75 19.93
C ALA A 59 10.52 -13.14 20.06
N SER A 60 9.58 -12.25 19.71
CA SER A 60 8.14 -12.49 19.70
C SER A 60 7.61 -13.03 18.37
N GLY A 61 8.44 -13.03 17.33
CA GLY A 61 8.12 -13.60 16.02
C GLY A 61 8.53 -12.69 14.87
N GLU A 62 7.99 -13.00 13.69
CA GLU A 62 8.22 -12.23 12.47
C GLU A 62 6.89 -11.65 11.99
N PHE A 63 6.94 -10.42 11.47
CA PHE A 63 5.83 -9.79 10.79
C PHE A 63 6.33 -8.93 9.64
N ILE A 64 5.48 -8.75 8.64
CA ILE A 64 5.71 -7.80 7.55
C ILE A 64 4.64 -6.72 7.56
N MET A 65 5.08 -5.51 7.30
CA MET A 65 4.25 -4.32 7.14
C MET A 65 4.31 -3.89 5.68
N LEU A 66 3.14 -3.82 5.04
CA LEU A 66 2.99 -3.45 3.64
C LEU A 66 2.24 -2.13 3.52
N THR A 67 2.80 -1.21 2.76
CA THR A 67 2.13 0.01 2.33
C THR A 67 1.58 -0.21 0.93
N LEU A 68 0.26 -0.16 0.79
CA LEU A 68 -0.45 -0.43 -0.45
C LEU A 68 -1.08 0.85 -1.01
N ARG A 69 -1.03 1.01 -2.33
CA ARG A 69 -1.60 2.15 -3.06
C ARG A 69 -2.50 1.65 -4.19
N GLU A 70 -3.55 2.42 -4.50
CA GLU A 70 -4.38 2.14 -5.67
C GLU A 70 -3.53 2.24 -6.96
N GLN A 71 -3.87 1.43 -7.97
CA GLN A 71 -3.19 1.45 -9.27
C GLN A 71 -3.70 2.57 -10.18
#